data_AF-A0A3B9NXA9-F1
#
_entry.id   AF-A0A3B9NXA9-F1
#
_cell.length_a   1.000
_cell.length_b   1.000
_cell.length_c   1.000
_cell.angle_alpha   90.00
_cell.angle_beta   90.00
_cell.angle_gamma   90.00
#
_symmetry.space_group_name_H-M   'P 1'
#
loop_
_entity.id
_entity.type
_entity.pdbx_description
1 polymer ?
#
loop_
_entity_poly.entity_id
_entity_poly.type
_entity_poly.pdbx_seq_one_letter_code
_entity_poly.pdbx_strand_id
1 'polypeptide(L)'
;MKRISKTAGTLGLIGWAVMSSPLVMADDAFWYGGLNVGQSKAKIDDARITSQLLSSSLVTTSITDDSSNLAYKLFGGYQYNERFAVEFGYFDLGQFGYTATTVPDGTLTGKIKVKGVNFDLVGLLPFTKKFSAFGRIGLQYAQAKDQFSSTGAVAAPANPSPSKSAANYKLGAGLQYDLSESVGLRLDAERYRIDDAIGNKGDINMLSLGLIYRFDEKKPAPVRQAAAPAAAAPLLVVVPVKVKTQKYCTILDIQFEIKQEAMEREEKEKLAVIGTFMNKYPNTTAVIEGHSDNVGTSEYNQKLSQHRAESVVNYLIDDLKIAANRLTAVGYGETRPIADNSTREGQQANRRIAAVVACATDIAGLKVNPARLTLAMEMEFDPYKYAVDPQYYDGLAEVAKFMRANPAVSATVEGHAGARVGKTNISAADAMEVSQKRAQAVVDHLVGKEGIARSRLSTSAFGKTRRVSYGTSLEGQQENRRVNIIFNYATKK
;
A
#
# COMPACT_ATOMS: atom_id res chain seq x y z
N MET A 1 17.00 -21.55 25.41
CA MET A 1 16.05 -20.50 24.95
C MET A 1 16.69 -19.25 24.33
N LYS A 2 17.94 -19.28 23.81
CA LYS A 2 18.66 -18.05 23.35
C LYS A 2 19.05 -18.03 21.85
N ARG A 3 18.45 -18.87 21.00
CA ARG A 3 18.78 -18.91 19.55
C ARG A 3 17.58 -18.78 18.59
N ILE A 4 16.39 -18.45 19.09
CA ILE A 4 15.18 -18.28 18.26
C ILE A 4 14.94 -16.81 17.85
N SER A 5 15.65 -15.83 18.42
CA SER A 5 15.35 -14.41 18.22
C SER A 5 16.02 -13.71 17.03
N LYS A 6 16.92 -14.36 16.27
CA LYS A 6 17.69 -13.67 15.21
C LYS A 6 17.16 -13.86 13.77
N THR A 7 16.29 -14.83 13.51
CA THR A 7 15.74 -15.09 12.17
C THR A 7 14.28 -14.66 11.98
N ALA A 8 13.55 -14.39 13.07
CA ALA A 8 12.21 -13.82 13.00
C ALA A 8 12.21 -12.31 12.66
N GLY A 9 13.29 -11.59 13.00
CA GLY A 9 13.41 -10.15 12.75
C GLY A 9 13.61 -9.77 11.28
N THR A 10 14.15 -10.67 10.46
CA THR A 10 14.50 -10.38 9.05
C THR A 10 13.36 -10.64 8.07
N LEU A 11 12.38 -11.50 8.42
CA LEU A 11 11.17 -11.70 7.62
C LEU A 11 10.08 -10.64 7.90
N GLY A 12 10.04 -10.08 9.11
CA GLY A 12 9.15 -8.96 9.44
C GLY A 12 9.53 -7.64 8.74
N LEU A 13 10.82 -7.45 8.41
CA LEU A 13 11.32 -6.22 7.78
C LEU A 13 11.13 -6.17 6.25
N ILE A 14 11.04 -7.32 5.57
CA ILE A 14 10.78 -7.34 4.12
C ILE A 14 9.30 -7.11 3.82
N GLY A 15 8.40 -7.51 4.74
CA GLY A 15 6.97 -7.18 4.65
C GLY A 15 6.66 -5.68 4.80
N TRP A 16 7.55 -4.92 5.44
CA TRP A 16 7.40 -3.47 5.61
C TRP A 16 8.07 -2.65 4.50
N ALA A 17 9.13 -3.17 3.88
CA ALA A 17 9.87 -2.46 2.83
C ALA A 17 9.14 -2.35 1.47
N VAL A 18 8.08 -3.13 1.25
CA VAL A 18 7.26 -3.02 0.02
C VAL A 18 6.12 -1.99 0.17
N MET A 19 5.87 -1.46 1.38
CA MET A 19 4.78 -0.52 1.64
C MET A 19 5.10 0.96 1.34
N SER A 20 6.30 1.30 0.86
CA SER A 20 6.70 2.70 0.64
C SER A 20 6.93 3.12 -0.82
N SER A 21 6.53 2.31 -1.80
CA SER A 21 6.55 2.76 -3.21
C SER A 21 5.25 3.48 -3.58
N PRO A 22 5.28 4.75 -4.03
CA PRO A 22 4.08 5.52 -4.39
C PRO A 22 3.46 5.14 -5.75
N LEU A 23 3.69 3.91 -6.23
CA LEU A 23 3.22 3.48 -7.54
C LEU A 23 1.88 2.75 -7.45
N VAL A 24 0.81 3.55 -7.56
CA VAL A 24 -0.58 3.20 -7.92
C VAL A 24 -1.56 3.07 -6.74
N MET A 25 -1.96 4.21 -6.16
CA MET A 25 -3.24 4.30 -5.44
C MET A 25 -4.37 3.83 -6.38
N ALA A 26 -4.86 2.60 -6.19
CA ALA A 26 -5.91 2.02 -7.00
C ALA A 26 -7.22 1.99 -6.20
N ASP A 27 -8.29 2.52 -6.78
CA ASP A 27 -9.68 2.51 -6.27
C ASP A 27 -10.25 1.09 -6.05
N ASP A 28 -9.49 0.03 -6.34
CA ASP A 28 -9.90 -1.38 -6.32
C ASP A 28 -9.08 -2.22 -5.33
N ALA A 29 -8.36 -1.59 -4.41
CA ALA A 29 -7.62 -2.34 -3.40
C ALA A 29 -8.57 -2.89 -2.33
N PHE A 30 -8.47 -4.19 -2.02
CA PHE A 30 -9.30 -4.81 -0.99
C PHE A 30 -8.60 -5.96 -0.29
N TRP A 31 -9.04 -6.21 0.94
CA TRP A 31 -8.67 -7.41 1.70
C TRP A 31 -9.59 -8.57 1.37
N TYR A 32 -9.03 -9.77 1.29
CA TYR A 32 -9.80 -11.01 1.18
C TYR A 32 -9.19 -12.11 2.04
N GLY A 33 -10.03 -13.04 2.48
CA GLY A 33 -9.63 -14.25 3.19
C GLY A 33 -10.04 -15.46 2.40
N GLY A 34 -9.33 -16.58 2.53
CA GLY A 34 -9.69 -17.80 1.83
C GLY A 34 -9.26 -19.07 2.53
N LEU A 35 -9.96 -20.13 2.19
CA LEU A 35 -9.72 -21.50 2.66
C LEU A 35 -9.69 -22.42 1.46
N ASN A 36 -8.59 -23.15 1.29
CA ASN A 36 -8.45 -24.22 0.32
C ASN A 36 -8.39 -25.57 1.03
N VAL A 37 -9.07 -26.57 0.45
CA VAL A 37 -8.99 -27.97 0.86
C VAL A 37 -8.75 -28.81 -0.38
N GLY A 38 -7.85 -29.78 -0.30
CA GLY A 38 -7.43 -30.53 -1.47
C GLY A 38 -6.63 -31.78 -1.15
N GLN A 39 -6.04 -32.34 -2.20
CA GLN A 39 -5.14 -33.49 -2.08
C GLN A 39 -3.71 -33.04 -2.38
N SER A 40 -2.80 -33.42 -1.50
CA SER A 40 -1.37 -33.30 -1.70
C SER A 40 -0.80 -34.63 -2.18
N LYS A 41 0.26 -34.57 -2.99
CA LYS A 41 1.02 -35.73 -3.46
C LYS A 41 2.52 -35.46 -3.36
N ALA A 42 3.23 -36.29 -2.61
CA ALA A 42 4.68 -36.27 -2.50
C ALA A 42 5.32 -37.32 -3.41
N LYS A 43 6.51 -37.02 -3.94
CA LYS A 43 7.32 -38.02 -4.66
C LYS A 43 8.26 -38.69 -3.67
N ILE A 44 8.17 -40.00 -3.54
CA ILE A 44 9.07 -40.84 -2.74
C ILE A 44 10.13 -41.44 -3.69
N ASP A 45 11.37 -41.57 -3.21
CA ASP A 45 12.51 -42.07 -3.99
C ASP A 45 12.90 -43.48 -3.54
N ASP A 46 12.23 -44.46 -4.12
CA ASP A 46 12.38 -45.88 -3.82
C ASP A 46 13.79 -46.39 -4.12
N ALA A 47 14.43 -45.87 -5.17
CA ALA A 47 15.78 -46.26 -5.56
C ALA A 47 16.80 -45.86 -4.49
N ARG A 48 16.63 -44.66 -3.90
CA ARG A 48 17.46 -44.20 -2.78
C ARG A 48 17.19 -45.00 -1.50
N ILE A 49 15.93 -45.33 -1.21
CA ILE A 49 15.57 -46.15 -0.04
C ILE A 49 16.21 -47.53 -0.16
N THR A 50 16.10 -48.15 -1.33
CA THR A 50 16.67 -49.46 -1.64
C THR A 50 18.20 -49.44 -1.51
N SER A 51 18.88 -48.41 -2.02
CA SER A 51 20.34 -48.32 -1.93
C SER A 51 20.84 -48.08 -0.49
N GLN A 52 20.10 -47.32 0.33
CA GLN A 52 20.40 -47.15 1.75
C GLN A 52 20.27 -48.46 2.53
N LEU A 53 19.20 -49.24 2.28
CA LEU A 53 19.02 -50.55 2.91
C LEU A 53 20.09 -51.55 2.46
N LEU A 54 20.44 -51.54 1.17
CA LEU A 54 21.49 -52.38 0.62
C LEU A 54 22.87 -52.09 1.22
N SER A 55 23.18 -50.82 1.51
CA SER A 55 24.41 -50.43 2.21
C SER A 55 24.52 -50.99 3.64
N SER A 56 23.38 -51.41 4.22
CA SER A 56 23.28 -52.09 5.52
C SER A 56 23.13 -53.60 5.38
N SER A 57 23.46 -54.17 4.22
CA SER A 57 23.32 -55.61 3.90
C SER A 57 21.88 -56.15 3.96
N LEU A 58 20.88 -55.27 3.79
CA LEU A 58 19.47 -55.64 3.74
C LEU A 58 18.97 -55.57 2.29
N VAL A 59 18.38 -56.65 1.78
CA VAL A 59 17.81 -56.67 0.42
C VAL A 59 16.33 -56.31 0.51
N THR A 60 15.90 -55.23 -0.16
CA THR A 60 14.49 -54.82 -0.21
C THR A 60 13.70 -55.74 -1.13
N THR A 61 12.61 -56.35 -0.64
CA THR A 61 11.73 -57.22 -1.42
C THR A 61 10.50 -56.49 -1.95
N SER A 62 9.98 -55.52 -1.19
CA SER A 62 8.85 -54.68 -1.61
C SER A 62 8.91 -53.31 -0.94
N ILE A 63 8.37 -52.30 -1.61
CA ILE A 63 8.12 -50.96 -1.06
C ILE A 63 6.65 -50.62 -1.34
N THR A 64 5.95 -50.20 -0.30
CA THR A 64 4.58 -49.68 -0.39
C THR A 64 4.55 -48.21 -0.01
N ASP A 65 4.05 -47.37 -0.91
CA ASP A 65 4.03 -45.93 -0.75
C ASP A 65 2.66 -45.38 -0.36
N ASP A 66 2.64 -44.54 0.66
CA ASP A 66 1.53 -43.65 0.99
C ASP A 66 1.90 -42.22 0.58
N SER A 67 1.69 -41.94 -0.71
CA SER A 67 2.18 -40.74 -1.38
C SER A 67 1.18 -39.58 -1.44
N SER A 68 -0.07 -39.76 -0.97
CA SER A 68 -1.11 -38.74 -1.07
C SER A 68 -1.91 -38.56 0.21
N ASN A 69 -2.24 -37.32 0.56
CA ASN A 69 -3.03 -37.03 1.75
C ASN A 69 -3.98 -35.84 1.55
N LEU A 70 -4.90 -35.65 2.49
CA LEU A 70 -5.68 -34.43 2.62
C LEU A 70 -4.75 -33.28 3.01
N ALA A 71 -4.87 -32.16 2.30
CA ALA A 71 -4.16 -30.92 2.57
C ALA A 71 -5.13 -29.75 2.65
N TYR A 72 -4.78 -28.75 3.46
CA TYR A 72 -5.56 -27.53 3.56
C TYR A 72 -4.67 -26.30 3.73
N LYS A 73 -5.18 -25.15 3.30
CA LYS A 73 -4.52 -23.85 3.41
C LYS A 73 -5.52 -22.78 3.82
N LEU A 74 -5.20 -22.02 4.85
CA LEU A 74 -5.93 -20.82 5.26
C LEU A 74 -5.06 -19.61 4.95
N PHE A 75 -5.60 -18.59 4.28
CA PHE A 75 -4.82 -17.43 3.88
C PHE A 75 -5.63 -16.14 3.94
N GLY A 76 -4.91 -15.03 4.13
CA GLY A 76 -5.40 -13.67 3.95
C GLY A 76 -4.59 -13.00 2.85
N GLY A 77 -5.24 -12.26 1.97
CA GLY A 77 -4.60 -11.54 0.88
C GLY A 77 -5.04 -10.09 0.81
N TYR A 78 -4.15 -9.28 0.27
CA TYR A 78 -4.42 -7.90 -0.09
C TYR A 78 -4.25 -7.76 -1.60
N GLN A 79 -5.34 -7.46 -2.29
CA GLN A 79 -5.31 -7.20 -3.72
C GLN A 79 -5.05 -5.71 -3.91
N TYR A 80 -3.96 -5.37 -4.61
CA TYR A 80 -3.56 -3.98 -4.83
C TYR A 80 -4.28 -3.37 -6.02
N ASN A 81 -4.48 -4.16 -7.08
CA ASN A 81 -5.22 -3.77 -8.28
C ASN A 81 -5.81 -5.03 -8.94
N GLU A 82 -6.49 -4.88 -10.08
CA GLU A 82 -7.11 -6.01 -10.80
C GLU A 82 -6.10 -7.10 -11.26
N ARG A 83 -4.79 -6.84 -11.21
CA ARG A 83 -3.74 -7.72 -11.73
C ARG A 83 -2.78 -8.25 -10.67
N PHE A 84 -2.70 -7.66 -9.49
CA PHE A 84 -1.69 -7.99 -8.48
C PHE A 84 -2.28 -8.06 -7.09
N ALA A 85 -1.90 -9.12 -6.37
CA ALA A 85 -2.20 -9.31 -4.97
C ALA A 85 -1.01 -9.91 -4.22
N VAL A 86 -0.99 -9.72 -2.91
CA VAL A 86 -0.10 -10.41 -2.00
C VAL A 86 -0.93 -11.32 -1.09
N GLU A 87 -0.47 -12.54 -0.83
CA GLU A 87 -1.14 -13.52 0.02
C GLU A 87 -0.20 -13.97 1.14
N PHE A 88 -0.72 -14.05 2.37
CA PHE A 88 -0.05 -14.69 3.49
C PHE A 88 -0.93 -15.81 4.03
N GLY A 89 -0.36 -16.96 4.34
CA GLY A 89 -1.17 -18.10 4.76
C GLY A 89 -0.43 -19.12 5.61
N TYR A 90 -1.23 -20.04 6.15
CA TYR A 90 -0.83 -21.26 6.83
C TYR A 90 -1.29 -22.46 6.00
N PHE A 91 -0.44 -23.47 5.87
CA PHE A 91 -0.77 -24.72 5.17
C PHE A 91 -0.38 -25.95 5.99
N ASP A 92 -1.15 -27.02 5.84
CA ASP A 92 -0.81 -28.38 6.25
C ASP A 92 -0.92 -29.26 5.01
N LEU A 93 0.20 -29.85 4.58
CA LEU A 93 0.26 -30.73 3.40
C LEU A 93 -0.07 -32.18 3.76
N GLY A 94 -0.37 -32.47 5.02
CA GLY A 94 -0.65 -33.81 5.49
C GLY A 94 0.62 -34.61 5.76
N GLN A 95 0.46 -35.93 5.74
CA GLN A 95 1.51 -36.90 6.04
C GLN A 95 1.72 -37.84 4.87
N PHE A 96 2.98 -38.14 4.56
CA PHE A 96 3.37 -39.08 3.52
C PHE A 96 4.25 -40.14 4.14
N GLY A 97 4.33 -41.32 3.54
CA GLY A 97 5.20 -42.35 4.08
C GLY A 97 5.42 -43.50 3.13
N TYR A 98 6.30 -44.41 3.56
CA TYR A 98 6.59 -45.64 2.87
C TYR A 98 6.79 -46.76 3.89
N THR A 99 6.58 -47.99 3.45
CA THR A 99 6.95 -49.21 4.17
C THR A 99 7.76 -50.10 3.24
N ALA A 100 9.04 -50.28 3.56
CA ALA A 100 9.95 -51.19 2.87
C ALA A 100 10.06 -52.51 3.65
N THR A 101 9.94 -53.64 2.95
CA THR A 101 10.15 -54.99 3.49
C THR A 101 11.50 -55.51 3.03
N THR A 102 12.25 -56.16 3.93
CA THR A 102 13.62 -56.64 3.64
C THR A 102 13.78 -58.14 3.86
N VAL A 103 14.87 -58.69 3.30
CA VAL A 103 15.44 -59.99 3.63
C VAL A 103 16.87 -59.79 4.15
N PRO A 104 17.25 -60.32 5.33
CA PRO A 104 16.43 -61.08 6.29
C PRO A 104 15.22 -60.30 6.82
N ASP A 105 14.20 -61.04 7.29
CA ASP A 105 12.87 -60.52 7.59
C ASP A 105 12.90 -59.28 8.51
N GLY A 106 12.32 -58.20 8.01
CA GLY A 106 12.17 -56.95 8.73
C GLY A 106 11.47 -55.90 7.89
N THR A 107 11.02 -54.82 8.54
CA THR A 107 10.37 -53.70 7.86
C THR A 107 10.96 -52.38 8.31
N LEU A 108 11.05 -51.41 7.39
CA LEU A 108 11.34 -50.02 7.66
C LEU A 108 10.14 -49.19 7.22
N THR A 109 9.51 -48.50 8.17
CA THR A 109 8.44 -47.54 7.88
C THR A 109 8.94 -46.14 8.16
N GLY A 110 8.85 -45.27 7.15
CA GLY A 110 9.14 -43.84 7.27
C GLY A 110 7.88 -43.03 7.00
N LYS A 111 7.61 -42.02 7.85
CA LYS A 111 6.48 -41.09 7.72
C LYS A 111 6.98 -39.67 7.87
N ILE A 112 6.54 -38.74 7.03
CA ILE A 112 6.87 -37.32 7.07
C ILE A 112 5.59 -36.50 7.13
N LYS A 113 5.48 -35.60 8.11
CA LYS A 113 4.40 -34.60 8.18
C LYS A 113 4.95 -33.21 7.87
N VAL A 114 4.27 -32.46 7.01
CA VAL A 114 4.72 -31.14 6.55
C VAL A 114 3.65 -30.08 6.77
N LYS A 115 4.00 -29.03 7.49
CA LYS A 115 3.14 -27.86 7.73
C LYS A 115 3.97 -26.58 7.80
N GLY A 116 3.39 -25.43 7.51
CA GLY A 116 4.14 -24.19 7.47
C GLY A 116 3.32 -22.96 7.20
N VAL A 117 4.04 -21.86 6.96
CA VAL A 117 3.48 -20.57 6.55
C VAL A 117 4.08 -20.12 5.23
N ASN A 118 3.34 -19.32 4.47
CA ASN A 118 3.78 -18.81 3.19
C ASN A 118 3.48 -17.32 3.01
N PHE A 119 4.28 -16.69 2.15
CA PHE A 119 4.08 -15.36 1.60
C PHE A 119 4.19 -15.48 0.08
N ASP A 120 3.10 -15.21 -0.63
CA ASP A 120 2.99 -15.39 -2.07
C ASP A 120 2.71 -14.03 -2.76
N LEU A 121 3.41 -13.76 -3.85
CA LEU A 121 3.05 -12.72 -4.82
C LEU A 121 2.14 -13.36 -5.87
N VAL A 122 1.00 -12.75 -6.15
CA VAL A 122 -0.03 -13.29 -7.03
C VAL A 122 -0.31 -12.33 -8.17
N GLY A 123 -0.16 -12.82 -9.40
CA GLY A 123 -0.59 -12.13 -10.61
C GLY A 123 -1.92 -12.69 -11.10
N LEU A 124 -2.90 -11.83 -11.37
CA LEU A 124 -4.22 -12.16 -11.88
C LEU A 124 -4.36 -11.74 -13.35
N LEU A 125 -4.93 -12.62 -14.16
CA LEU A 125 -5.27 -12.41 -15.55
C LEU A 125 -6.78 -12.60 -15.74
N PRO A 126 -7.57 -11.51 -15.72
CA PRO A 126 -9.01 -11.59 -15.93
C PRO A 126 -9.33 -11.89 -17.39
N PHE A 127 -10.09 -12.95 -17.65
CA PHE A 127 -10.61 -13.28 -18.98
C PHE A 127 -12.01 -12.70 -19.19
N THR A 128 -12.81 -12.67 -18.12
CA THR A 128 -14.15 -12.10 -18.08
C THR A 128 -14.38 -11.37 -16.75
N LYS A 129 -15.55 -10.74 -16.58
CA LYS A 129 -15.92 -10.07 -15.32
C LYS A 129 -16.02 -11.01 -14.10
N LYS A 130 -16.11 -12.33 -14.32
CA LYS A 130 -16.26 -13.33 -13.26
C LYS A 130 -15.19 -14.41 -13.28
N PHE A 131 -14.34 -14.44 -14.30
CA PHE A 131 -13.42 -15.56 -14.50
C PHE A 131 -12.02 -15.03 -14.77
N SER A 132 -11.08 -15.50 -13.96
CA SER A 132 -9.69 -15.05 -13.96
C SER A 132 -8.75 -16.24 -13.81
N ALA A 133 -7.66 -16.28 -14.56
CA ALA A 133 -6.50 -17.10 -14.20
C ALA A 133 -5.63 -16.34 -13.20
N PHE A 134 -4.85 -17.06 -12.43
CA PHE A 134 -3.79 -16.46 -11.64
C PHE A 134 -2.54 -17.35 -11.60
N GLY A 135 -1.39 -16.70 -11.46
CA GLY A 135 -0.12 -17.33 -11.13
C GLY A 135 0.37 -16.81 -9.78
N ARG A 136 1.09 -17.64 -9.04
CA ARG A 136 1.72 -17.25 -7.77
C ARG A 136 3.16 -17.74 -7.66
N ILE A 137 3.99 -16.88 -7.09
CA ILE A 137 5.38 -17.18 -6.73
C ILE A 137 5.54 -16.79 -5.27
N GLY A 138 5.97 -17.74 -4.45
CA GLY A 138 5.97 -17.56 -3.01
C GLY A 138 7.22 -18.06 -2.31
N LEU A 139 7.44 -17.51 -1.14
CA LEU A 139 8.37 -18.01 -0.14
C LEU A 139 7.56 -18.72 0.94
N GLN A 140 8.04 -19.88 1.39
CA GLN A 140 7.44 -20.64 2.46
C GLN A 140 8.46 -20.97 3.55
N TYR A 141 7.99 -21.05 4.78
CA TYR A 141 8.75 -21.58 5.91
C TYR A 141 8.00 -22.79 6.46
N ALA A 142 8.52 -23.98 6.18
CA ALA A 142 7.87 -25.25 6.49
C ALA A 142 8.66 -26.07 7.50
N GLN A 143 7.96 -26.72 8.41
CA GLN A 143 8.50 -27.75 9.29
C GLN A 143 8.18 -29.12 8.70
N ALA A 144 9.23 -29.89 8.40
CA ALA A 144 9.17 -31.31 8.09
C ALA A 144 9.49 -32.10 9.37
N LYS A 145 8.57 -32.97 9.79
CA LYS A 145 8.76 -33.89 10.91
C LYS A 145 8.72 -35.32 10.39
N ASP A 146 9.86 -36.00 10.48
CA ASP A 146 9.98 -37.40 10.10
C ASP A 146 9.71 -38.30 11.31
N GLN A 147 9.21 -39.50 11.06
CA GLN A 147 8.96 -40.57 12.02
C GLN A 147 9.37 -41.88 11.37
N PHE A 148 10.24 -42.62 12.05
CA PHE A 148 10.72 -43.91 11.57
C PHE A 148 10.41 -44.99 12.60
N SER A 149 9.97 -46.14 12.12
CA SER A 149 9.80 -47.36 12.92
C SER A 149 10.34 -48.54 12.14
N SER A 150 11.03 -49.44 12.81
CA SER A 150 11.58 -50.66 12.19
C SER A 150 11.19 -51.92 12.96
N THR A 151 11.21 -53.06 12.27
CA THR A 151 10.98 -54.39 12.86
C THR A 151 11.98 -55.41 12.31
N GLY A 152 12.15 -56.54 13.00
CA GLY A 152 12.98 -57.66 12.54
C GLY A 152 14.47 -57.31 12.42
N ALA A 153 15.10 -57.72 11.32
CA ALA A 153 16.53 -57.51 11.05
C ALA A 153 16.91 -56.05 10.74
N VAL A 154 15.94 -55.14 10.64
CA VAL A 154 16.19 -53.72 10.35
C VAL A 154 16.50 -52.96 11.65
N ALA A 155 17.74 -52.49 11.78
CA ALA A 155 18.16 -51.67 12.91
C ALA A 155 17.34 -50.37 13.01
N ALA A 156 16.90 -50.03 14.23
CA ALA A 156 16.19 -48.78 14.48
C ALA A 156 17.11 -47.57 14.23
N PRO A 157 16.62 -46.51 13.56
CA PRO A 157 17.42 -45.31 13.35
C PRO A 157 17.75 -44.62 14.67
N ALA A 158 18.96 -44.08 14.78
CA ALA A 158 19.48 -43.44 15.99
C ALA A 158 18.61 -42.28 16.52
N ASN A 159 17.89 -41.60 15.63
CA ASN A 159 16.84 -40.66 15.98
C ASN A 159 15.55 -41.05 15.24
N PRO A 160 14.53 -41.59 15.93
CA PRO A 160 13.31 -42.06 15.29
C PRO A 160 12.36 -40.93 14.91
N SER A 161 12.57 -39.69 15.37
CA SER A 161 11.67 -38.57 15.04
C SER A 161 12.38 -37.23 14.84
N PRO A 162 13.27 -37.10 13.84
CA PRO A 162 13.93 -35.83 13.57
C PRO A 162 12.95 -34.81 12.99
N SER A 163 13.27 -33.53 13.15
CA SER A 163 12.49 -32.45 12.53
C SER A 163 13.41 -31.34 12.04
N LYS A 164 13.01 -30.68 10.95
CA LYS A 164 13.74 -29.57 10.35
C LYS A 164 12.76 -28.51 9.89
N SER A 165 13.13 -27.25 10.06
CA SER A 165 12.39 -26.11 9.51
C SER A 165 13.27 -25.38 8.52
N ALA A 166 12.74 -25.12 7.33
CA ALA A 166 13.51 -24.52 6.24
C ALA A 166 12.65 -23.52 5.45
N ALA A 167 13.31 -22.45 5.02
CA ALA A 167 12.74 -21.51 4.06
C ALA A 167 12.98 -22.03 2.65
N ASN A 168 11.92 -22.10 1.85
CA ASN A 168 11.95 -22.63 0.49
C ASN A 168 11.04 -21.79 -0.42
N TYR A 169 11.17 -21.96 -1.73
CA TYR A 169 10.26 -21.35 -2.69
C TYR A 169 9.06 -22.26 -2.97
N LYS A 170 8.00 -21.65 -3.48
CA LYS A 170 6.74 -22.26 -3.88
C LYS A 170 6.28 -21.63 -5.18
N LEU A 171 5.69 -22.44 -6.04
CA LEU A 171 5.06 -21.98 -7.29
C LEU A 171 3.62 -22.46 -7.32
N GLY A 172 2.73 -21.71 -7.95
CA GLY A 172 1.37 -22.15 -8.16
C GLY A 172 0.68 -21.44 -9.31
N ALA A 173 -0.37 -22.05 -9.80
CA ALA A 173 -1.25 -21.48 -10.81
C ALA A 173 -2.68 -21.97 -10.55
N GLY A 174 -3.65 -21.24 -11.04
CA GLY A 174 -5.02 -21.66 -10.87
C GLY A 174 -6.03 -20.78 -11.58
N LEU A 175 -7.29 -21.12 -11.33
CA LEU A 175 -8.47 -20.46 -11.90
C LEU A 175 -9.35 -19.97 -10.76
N GLN A 176 -9.94 -18.81 -10.96
CA GLN A 176 -10.87 -18.19 -10.03
C GLN A 176 -12.18 -17.89 -10.74
N TYR A 177 -13.29 -18.23 -10.09
CA TYR A 177 -14.64 -17.91 -10.54
C TYR A 177 -15.40 -17.16 -9.46
N ASP A 178 -15.81 -15.93 -9.75
CA ASP A 178 -16.53 -15.06 -8.82
C ASP A 178 -18.03 -15.38 -8.86
N LEU A 179 -18.51 -16.01 -7.78
CA LEU A 179 -19.91 -16.36 -7.57
C LEU A 179 -20.74 -15.09 -7.33
N SER A 180 -20.21 -14.19 -6.52
CA SER A 180 -20.74 -12.87 -6.22
C SER A 180 -19.62 -11.83 -6.13
N GLU A 181 -19.95 -10.57 -5.84
CA GLU A 181 -18.95 -9.52 -5.63
C GLU A 181 -18.06 -9.82 -4.41
N SER A 182 -18.59 -10.51 -3.40
CA SER A 182 -17.87 -10.83 -2.16
C SER A 182 -17.32 -12.26 -2.10
N VAL A 183 -17.88 -13.21 -2.86
CA VAL A 183 -17.52 -14.63 -2.77
C VAL A 183 -17.00 -15.14 -4.10
N GLY A 184 -15.83 -15.78 -4.06
CA GLY A 184 -15.24 -16.47 -5.20
C GLY A 184 -14.91 -17.92 -4.88
N LEU A 185 -14.91 -18.74 -5.91
CA LEU A 185 -14.40 -20.11 -5.92
C LEU A 185 -13.02 -20.11 -6.58
N ARG A 186 -12.10 -20.93 -6.07
CA ARG A 186 -10.74 -21.04 -6.58
C ARG A 186 -10.32 -22.49 -6.77
N LEU A 187 -9.69 -22.78 -7.90
CA LEU A 187 -9.02 -24.05 -8.17
C LEU A 187 -7.53 -23.78 -8.24
N ASP A 188 -6.76 -24.39 -7.34
CA ASP A 188 -5.35 -24.10 -7.14
C ASP A 188 -4.51 -25.35 -7.36
N ALA A 189 -3.51 -25.27 -8.23
CA ALA A 189 -2.43 -26.23 -8.36
C ALA A 189 -1.14 -25.58 -7.86
N GLU A 190 -0.54 -26.16 -6.82
CA GLU A 190 0.64 -25.62 -6.14
C GLU A 190 1.75 -26.66 -6.05
N ARG A 191 3.01 -26.22 -6.16
CA ARG A 191 4.21 -27.02 -5.94
C ARG A 191 5.05 -26.39 -4.84
N TYR A 192 5.31 -27.19 -3.81
CA TYR A 192 6.05 -26.84 -2.61
C TYR A 192 7.42 -27.53 -2.62
N ARG A 193 8.51 -26.76 -2.59
CA ARG A 193 9.87 -27.30 -2.44
C ARG A 193 10.15 -27.58 -0.95
N ILE A 194 10.48 -28.81 -0.59
CA ILE A 194 10.70 -29.21 0.81
C ILE A 194 12.11 -29.75 0.98
N ASP A 195 12.80 -29.24 2.01
CA ASP A 195 14.02 -29.84 2.53
C ASP A 195 13.68 -30.67 3.78
N ASP A 196 13.96 -31.97 3.76
CA ASP A 196 13.65 -32.87 4.88
C ASP A 196 14.76 -32.90 5.96
N ALA A 197 14.50 -33.57 7.09
CA ALA A 197 15.42 -33.61 8.22
C ALA A 197 16.61 -34.56 8.02
N ILE A 198 16.59 -35.40 6.97
CA ILE A 198 17.65 -36.35 6.63
C ILE A 198 18.50 -35.90 5.43
N GLY A 199 18.29 -34.68 4.93
CA GLY A 199 19.13 -34.02 3.94
C GLY A 199 18.63 -34.08 2.49
N ASN A 200 17.46 -34.66 2.22
CA ASN A 200 16.87 -34.70 0.88
C ASN A 200 16.12 -33.41 0.56
N LYS A 201 15.99 -33.15 -0.75
CA LYS A 201 15.18 -32.08 -1.32
C LYS A 201 14.11 -32.70 -2.21
N GLY A 202 12.85 -32.55 -1.84
CA GLY A 202 11.69 -33.11 -2.56
C GLY A 202 10.70 -32.03 -2.95
N ASP A 203 9.77 -32.40 -3.83
CA ASP A 203 8.65 -31.54 -4.22
C ASP A 203 7.33 -32.19 -3.82
N ILE A 204 6.43 -31.41 -3.21
CA ILE A 204 5.07 -31.82 -2.89
C ILE A 204 4.12 -30.98 -3.75
N ASN A 205 3.24 -31.63 -4.49
CA ASN A 205 2.22 -30.95 -5.29
C ASN A 205 0.90 -30.99 -4.54
N MET A 206 0.13 -29.90 -4.56
CA MET A 206 -1.21 -29.82 -3.98
C MET A 206 -2.18 -29.34 -5.04
N LEU A 207 -3.27 -30.09 -5.22
CA LEU A 207 -4.42 -29.66 -6.01
C LEU A 207 -5.57 -29.43 -5.03
N SER A 208 -6.15 -28.23 -5.04
CA SER A 208 -7.16 -27.84 -4.06
C SER A 208 -8.27 -27.00 -4.65
N LEU A 209 -9.45 -27.12 -4.04
CA LEU A 209 -10.59 -26.25 -4.27
C LEU A 209 -10.76 -25.38 -3.03
N GLY A 210 -11.02 -24.09 -3.24
CA GLY A 210 -11.15 -23.15 -2.15
C GLY A 210 -12.20 -22.09 -2.37
N LEU A 211 -12.60 -21.49 -1.26
CA LEU A 211 -13.47 -20.33 -1.23
C LEU A 211 -12.65 -19.11 -0.82
N ILE A 212 -12.92 -18.00 -1.48
CA ILE A 212 -12.42 -16.68 -1.11
C ILE A 212 -13.59 -15.78 -0.74
N TYR A 213 -13.40 -14.98 0.30
CA TYR A 213 -14.33 -13.97 0.77
C TYR A 213 -13.63 -12.61 0.79
N ARG A 214 -14.17 -11.63 0.08
CA ARG A 214 -13.67 -10.25 0.01
C ARG A 214 -14.37 -9.42 1.08
N PHE A 215 -13.59 -8.74 1.90
CA PHE A 215 -14.08 -8.01 3.06
C PHE A 215 -14.58 -6.59 2.71
N ASP A 216 -14.12 -6.01 1.60
CA ASP A 216 -14.63 -4.73 1.12
C ASP A 216 -15.83 -4.93 0.21
N GLU A 217 -17.00 -4.48 0.67
CA GLU A 217 -18.22 -4.43 -0.12
C GLU A 217 -18.08 -3.37 -1.22
N LYS A 218 -17.88 -3.80 -2.47
CA LYS A 218 -18.57 -3.10 -3.56
C LYS A 218 -20.06 -3.32 -3.32
N LYS A 219 -20.77 -2.22 -3.09
CA LYS A 219 -22.23 -2.21 -3.04
C LYS A 219 -22.73 -2.60 -4.43
N PRO A 220 -23.54 -3.67 -4.58
CA PRO A 220 -23.84 -4.21 -5.90
C PRO A 220 -24.47 -3.15 -6.78
N ALA A 221 -23.87 -2.96 -7.96
CA ALA A 221 -24.44 -2.10 -8.99
C ALA A 221 -25.86 -2.63 -9.30
N PRO A 222 -26.90 -1.77 -9.31
CA PRO A 222 -28.23 -2.22 -9.65
C PRO A 222 -28.20 -2.81 -11.06
N VAL A 223 -28.52 -4.10 -11.16
CA VAL A 223 -28.59 -4.83 -12.41
C VAL A 223 -29.57 -4.09 -13.33
N ARG A 224 -29.07 -3.54 -14.44
CA ARG A 224 -29.93 -3.15 -15.57
C ARG A 224 -30.60 -4.44 -16.06
N GLN A 225 -31.85 -4.66 -15.68
CA GLN A 225 -32.69 -5.65 -16.34
C GLN A 225 -32.80 -5.25 -17.81
N ALA A 226 -32.36 -6.15 -18.70
CA ALA A 226 -32.66 -6.06 -20.11
C ALA A 226 -34.19 -6.17 -20.26
N ALA A 227 -34.77 -5.22 -20.97
CA ALA A 227 -36.20 -5.20 -21.24
C ALA A 227 -36.60 -6.44 -22.07
N ALA A 228 -37.49 -7.26 -21.52
CA ALA A 228 -38.35 -8.16 -22.28
C ALA A 228 -39.72 -7.49 -22.50
N PRO A 229 -40.47 -7.82 -23.56
CA PRO A 229 -41.53 -6.97 -24.09
C PRO A 229 -42.77 -6.92 -23.20
N ALA A 230 -43.45 -5.79 -23.28
CA ALA A 230 -44.59 -5.37 -22.47
C ALA A 230 -45.75 -6.39 -22.45
N ALA A 231 -46.24 -6.65 -21.24
CA ALA A 231 -47.58 -7.15 -20.98
C ALA A 231 -48.24 -6.27 -19.90
N ALA A 232 -49.53 -5.99 -20.09
CA ALA A 232 -50.29 -4.87 -19.54
C ALA A 232 -50.31 -4.78 -17.99
N ALA A 233 -50.25 -3.52 -17.51
CA ALA A 233 -50.25 -3.16 -16.10
C ALA A 233 -51.67 -3.01 -15.50
N PRO A 234 -51.87 -3.30 -14.20
CA PRO A 234 -52.85 -2.59 -13.39
C PRO A 234 -52.21 -1.39 -12.68
N LEU A 235 -53.05 -0.37 -12.43
CA LEU A 235 -52.68 0.95 -11.89
C LEU A 235 -51.96 0.85 -10.54
N LEU A 236 -50.73 1.37 -10.47
CA LEU A 236 -49.97 1.53 -9.23
C LEU A 236 -50.22 2.92 -8.64
N VAL A 237 -50.65 2.94 -7.37
CA VAL A 237 -50.63 4.13 -6.52
C VAL A 237 -49.16 4.52 -6.32
N VAL A 238 -48.77 5.67 -6.86
CA VAL A 238 -47.42 6.22 -6.70
C VAL A 238 -47.29 6.78 -5.30
N VAL A 239 -46.77 5.97 -4.37
CA VAL A 239 -46.14 6.49 -3.16
C VAL A 239 -44.77 7.05 -3.58
N PRO A 240 -44.46 8.34 -3.36
CA PRO A 240 -43.13 8.86 -3.69
C PRO A 240 -42.10 8.16 -2.80
N VAL A 241 -41.38 7.20 -3.38
CA VAL A 241 -40.23 6.58 -2.72
C VAL A 241 -39.17 7.66 -2.57
N LYS A 242 -38.85 8.01 -1.31
CA LYS A 242 -37.71 8.89 -1.01
C LYS A 242 -36.45 8.26 -1.61
N VAL A 243 -35.90 8.90 -2.63
CA VAL A 243 -34.60 8.55 -3.22
C VAL A 243 -33.57 8.54 -2.08
N LYS A 244 -33.00 7.37 -1.78
CA LYS A 244 -31.88 7.26 -0.85
C LYS A 244 -30.68 7.93 -1.50
N THR A 245 -30.53 9.20 -1.17
CA THR A 245 -29.42 10.03 -1.55
C THR A 245 -28.13 9.46 -0.93
N GLN A 246 -27.21 9.02 -1.81
CA GLN A 246 -25.93 8.48 -1.36
C GLN A 246 -25.15 9.57 -0.66
N LYS A 247 -24.50 9.20 0.44
CA LYS A 247 -23.92 10.14 1.38
C LYS A 247 -22.41 10.24 1.11
N TYR A 248 -21.93 11.31 0.46
CA TYR A 248 -20.49 11.52 0.20
C TYR A 248 -19.82 12.39 1.26
N CYS A 249 -19.12 11.77 2.21
CA CYS A 249 -18.37 12.48 3.24
C CYS A 249 -16.87 12.34 2.92
N THR A 250 -16.16 13.47 2.76
CA THR A 250 -14.71 13.51 2.56
C THR A 250 -14.06 14.05 3.83
N ILE A 251 -12.89 13.50 4.19
CA ILE A 251 -11.98 14.09 5.17
C ILE A 251 -10.84 14.68 4.36
N LEU A 252 -10.66 16.00 4.43
CA LEU A 252 -9.50 16.65 3.82
C LEU A 252 -8.50 16.99 4.92
N ASP A 253 -7.33 16.35 4.86
CA ASP A 253 -6.20 16.66 5.73
C ASP A 253 -5.50 17.93 5.24
N ILE A 254 -5.63 18.99 6.03
CA ILE A 254 -4.97 20.27 5.81
C ILE A 254 -3.91 20.42 6.90
N GLN A 255 -2.65 20.55 6.50
CA GLN A 255 -1.53 20.67 7.44
C GLN A 255 -1.28 22.15 7.78
N PHE A 256 -0.86 22.42 9.02
CA PHE A 256 -0.49 23.76 9.48
C PHE A 256 0.92 23.77 10.06
N GLU A 257 1.65 24.86 9.79
CA GLU A 257 2.93 25.12 10.44
C GLU A 257 2.78 25.27 11.98
N ILE A 258 3.84 24.91 12.71
CA ILE A 258 3.92 25.02 14.17
C ILE A 258 3.73 26.48 14.61
N LYS A 259 2.74 26.70 15.50
CA LYS A 259 2.34 28.01 16.04
C LYS A 259 1.83 29.02 14.99
N GLN A 260 1.45 28.56 13.80
CA GLN A 260 0.83 29.42 12.79
C GLN A 260 -0.66 29.08 12.62
N GLU A 261 -1.44 30.14 12.39
CA GLU A 261 -2.89 30.12 12.17
C GLU A 261 -3.27 30.39 10.70
N ALA A 262 -2.32 30.89 9.90
CA ALA A 262 -2.51 31.19 8.49
C ALA A 262 -2.32 29.94 7.62
N MET A 263 -3.26 29.71 6.70
CA MET A 263 -3.21 28.61 5.73
C MET A 263 -2.28 28.92 4.57
N GLU A 264 -1.46 27.95 4.15
CA GLU A 264 -0.65 28.13 2.96
C GLU A 264 -1.48 27.97 1.67
N ARG A 265 -0.89 28.35 0.53
CA ARG A 265 -1.60 28.39 -0.75
C ARG A 265 -1.98 27.00 -1.25
N GLU A 266 -1.16 26.00 -0.96
CA GLU A 266 -1.40 24.61 -1.35
C GLU A 266 -2.63 24.03 -0.63
N GLU A 267 -2.80 24.38 0.65
CA GLU A 267 -3.98 24.07 1.45
C GLU A 267 -5.23 24.80 0.95
N LYS A 268 -5.09 26.08 0.58
CA LYS A 268 -6.15 26.88 -0.05
C LYS A 268 -6.62 26.28 -1.37
N GLU A 269 -5.70 25.75 -2.19
CA GLU A 269 -6.01 25.07 -3.46
C GLU A 269 -6.76 23.75 -3.23
N LYS A 270 -6.40 22.97 -2.20
CA LYS A 270 -7.17 21.79 -1.78
C LYS A 270 -8.58 22.16 -1.31
N LEU A 271 -8.72 23.26 -0.58
CA LEU A 271 -10.02 23.78 -0.13
C LEU A 271 -10.90 24.33 -1.26
N ALA A 272 -10.31 24.83 -2.35
CA ALA A 272 -11.08 25.26 -3.52
C ALA A 272 -11.91 24.11 -4.15
N VAL A 273 -11.44 22.87 -4.03
CA VAL A 273 -12.20 21.66 -4.43
C VAL A 273 -13.46 21.52 -3.56
N ILE A 274 -13.33 21.72 -2.24
CA ILE A 274 -14.47 21.70 -1.31
C ILE A 274 -15.42 22.87 -1.59
N GLY A 275 -14.90 24.07 -1.80
CA GLY A 275 -15.72 25.24 -2.15
C GLY A 275 -16.53 25.01 -3.43
N THR A 276 -15.92 24.44 -4.46
CA THR A 276 -16.60 24.08 -5.72
C THR A 276 -17.72 23.06 -5.47
N PHE A 277 -17.46 22.05 -4.66
CA PHE A 277 -18.45 21.05 -4.28
C PHE A 277 -19.61 21.65 -3.47
N MET A 278 -19.32 22.47 -2.45
CA MET A 278 -20.34 23.10 -1.61
C MET A 278 -21.16 24.15 -2.35
N ASN A 279 -20.58 24.85 -3.33
CA ASN A 279 -21.33 25.75 -4.22
C ASN A 279 -22.28 24.98 -5.14
N LYS A 280 -21.84 23.82 -5.65
CA LYS A 280 -22.70 22.95 -6.48
C LYS A 280 -23.84 22.31 -5.69
N TYR A 281 -23.62 21.98 -4.42
CA TYR A 281 -24.60 21.35 -3.54
C TYR A 281 -24.98 22.29 -2.39
N PRO A 282 -25.93 23.22 -2.58
CA PRO A 282 -26.22 24.28 -1.60
C PRO A 282 -26.78 23.78 -0.26
N ASN A 283 -27.28 22.54 -0.20
CA ASN A 283 -27.81 21.92 1.02
C ASN A 283 -26.74 21.20 1.87
N THR A 284 -25.49 21.16 1.39
CA THR A 284 -24.38 20.51 2.10
C THR A 284 -23.85 21.40 3.22
N THR A 285 -23.66 20.87 4.42
CA THR A 285 -22.92 21.55 5.51
C THR A 285 -21.52 20.99 5.65
N ALA A 286 -20.61 21.65 6.38
CA ALA A 286 -19.29 21.11 6.69
C ALA A 286 -18.86 21.49 8.12
N VAL A 287 -18.25 20.54 8.81
CA VAL A 287 -17.62 20.73 10.11
C VAL A 287 -16.11 20.69 9.90
N ILE A 288 -15.42 21.76 10.27
CA ILE A 288 -13.98 21.89 10.18
C ILE A 288 -13.40 21.60 11.57
N GLU A 289 -12.76 20.46 11.71
CA GLU A 289 -12.16 20.01 12.97
C GLU A 289 -10.67 20.37 13.01
N GLY A 290 -10.22 21.04 14.07
CA GLY A 290 -8.81 21.36 14.25
C GLY A 290 -8.12 20.54 15.32
N HIS A 291 -6.88 20.17 15.05
CA HIS A 291 -6.03 19.38 15.93
C HIS A 291 -4.65 20.00 16.09
N SER A 292 -4.01 19.73 17.22
CA SER A 292 -2.62 20.11 17.51
C SER A 292 -1.78 18.89 17.92
N ASP A 293 -0.47 19.07 17.95
CA ASP A 293 0.44 18.15 18.63
C ASP A 293 0.43 18.39 20.15
N ASN A 294 1.24 17.65 20.89
CA ASN A 294 1.40 17.77 22.35
C ASN A 294 2.38 18.86 22.80
N VAL A 295 2.77 19.79 21.92
CA VAL A 295 3.79 20.79 22.22
C VAL A 295 3.13 22.08 22.72
N GLY A 296 2.96 22.21 24.03
CA GLY A 296 2.34 23.39 24.66
C GLY A 296 1.56 23.03 25.92
N THR A 297 0.78 23.96 26.46
CA THR A 297 -0.26 23.62 27.44
C THR A 297 -1.52 23.18 26.70
N SER A 298 -2.32 22.32 27.34
CA SER A 298 -3.56 21.84 26.75
C SER A 298 -4.52 22.99 26.41
N GLU A 299 -4.61 24.04 27.26
CA GLU A 299 -5.44 25.21 26.94
C GLU A 299 -4.92 26.00 25.72
N TYR A 300 -3.61 26.12 25.58
CA TYR A 300 -3.00 26.78 24.42
C TYR A 300 -3.30 25.99 23.14
N ASN A 301 -3.13 24.67 23.20
CA ASN A 301 -3.36 23.76 22.08
C ASN A 301 -4.83 23.71 21.65
N GLN A 302 -5.75 23.74 22.62
CA GLN A 302 -7.18 23.87 22.37
C GLN A 302 -7.50 25.16 21.61
N LYS A 303 -7.02 26.33 22.10
CA LYS A 303 -7.23 27.62 21.43
C LYS A 303 -6.62 27.66 20.03
N LEU A 304 -5.39 27.20 19.87
CA LEU A 304 -4.70 27.17 18.58
C LEU A 304 -5.46 26.31 17.57
N SER A 305 -5.95 25.14 17.97
CA SER A 305 -6.73 24.26 17.10
C SER A 305 -8.06 24.88 16.67
N GLN A 306 -8.72 25.61 17.57
CA GLN A 306 -9.96 26.34 17.30
C GLN A 306 -9.71 27.48 16.29
N HIS A 307 -8.70 28.31 16.51
CA HIS A 307 -8.37 29.41 15.60
C HIS A 307 -7.99 28.93 14.20
N ARG A 308 -7.29 27.80 14.08
CA ARG A 308 -7.00 27.20 12.76
C ARG A 308 -8.26 26.75 12.04
N ALA A 309 -9.22 26.15 12.76
CA ALA A 309 -10.49 25.74 12.18
C ALA A 309 -11.32 26.96 11.73
N GLU A 310 -11.32 28.03 12.53
CA GLU A 310 -11.94 29.32 12.21
C GLU A 310 -11.30 29.97 10.97
N SER A 311 -9.97 29.97 10.86
CA SER A 311 -9.27 30.47 9.67
C SER A 311 -9.72 29.78 8.39
N VAL A 312 -9.93 28.46 8.43
CA VAL A 312 -10.43 27.68 7.28
C VAL A 312 -11.88 28.04 6.96
N VAL A 313 -12.75 28.17 7.98
CA VAL A 313 -14.14 28.61 7.78
C VAL A 313 -14.18 30.01 7.18
N ASN A 314 -13.38 30.95 7.68
CA ASN A 314 -13.29 32.31 7.15
C ASN A 314 -12.85 32.30 5.69
N TYR A 315 -11.83 31.51 5.32
CA TYR A 315 -11.42 31.35 3.92
C TYR A 315 -12.55 30.78 3.03
N LEU A 316 -13.29 29.78 3.51
CA LEU A 316 -14.43 29.22 2.77
C LEU A 316 -15.55 30.26 2.55
N ILE A 317 -15.77 31.17 3.50
CA ILE A 317 -16.77 32.24 3.42
C ILE A 317 -16.28 33.37 2.51
N ASP A 318 -15.10 33.92 2.81
CA ASP A 318 -14.61 35.17 2.22
C ASP A 318 -14.10 34.95 0.80
N ASP A 319 -13.32 33.90 0.56
CA ASP A 319 -12.71 33.65 -0.74
C ASP A 319 -13.57 32.73 -1.63
N LEU A 320 -14.22 31.72 -1.03
CA LEU A 320 -14.98 30.70 -1.78
C LEU A 320 -16.51 30.90 -1.75
N LYS A 321 -16.98 31.94 -1.05
CA LYS A 321 -18.38 32.41 -1.03
C LYS A 321 -19.39 31.37 -0.53
N ILE A 322 -18.97 30.51 0.40
CA ILE A 322 -19.86 29.56 1.07
C ILE A 322 -20.62 30.25 2.21
N ALA A 323 -21.93 30.05 2.29
CA ALA A 323 -22.74 30.67 3.34
C ALA A 323 -22.34 30.20 4.74
N ALA A 324 -22.13 31.13 5.67
CA ALA A 324 -21.62 30.87 7.02
C ALA A 324 -22.48 29.88 7.82
N ASN A 325 -23.79 29.88 7.63
CA ASN A 325 -24.73 28.96 8.29
C ASN A 325 -24.53 27.48 7.90
N ARG A 326 -23.69 27.20 6.88
CA ARG A 326 -23.37 25.85 6.42
C ARG A 326 -22.04 25.34 6.99
N LEU A 327 -21.31 26.16 7.74
CA LEU A 327 -19.97 25.86 8.20
C LEU A 327 -19.91 25.89 9.72
N THR A 328 -19.13 25.00 10.32
CA THR A 328 -18.89 24.97 11.78
C THR A 328 -17.42 24.68 12.03
N ALA A 329 -16.76 25.46 12.88
CA ALA A 329 -15.37 25.25 13.28
C ALA A 329 -15.31 24.67 14.71
N VAL A 330 -14.56 23.58 14.90
CA VAL A 330 -14.39 22.91 16.20
C VAL A 330 -12.92 22.57 16.43
N GLY A 331 -12.29 23.12 17.47
CA GLY A 331 -10.97 22.71 17.93
C GLY A 331 -11.03 21.52 18.90
N TYR A 332 -10.11 20.56 18.77
CA TYR A 332 -9.94 19.43 19.68
C TYR A 332 -8.60 19.43 20.41
N GLY A 333 -7.73 20.40 20.13
CA GLY A 333 -6.37 20.44 20.66
C GLY A 333 -5.62 19.14 20.36
N GLU A 334 -4.91 18.64 21.37
CA GLU A 334 -4.08 17.43 21.29
C GLU A 334 -4.82 16.13 21.65
N THR A 335 -6.13 16.21 21.92
CA THR A 335 -6.90 15.11 22.52
C THR A 335 -7.22 13.95 21.56
N ARG A 336 -6.98 14.13 20.26
CA ARG A 336 -7.27 13.14 19.19
C ARG A 336 -6.05 12.92 18.27
N PRO A 337 -4.93 12.35 18.78
CA PRO A 337 -3.76 12.07 17.96
C PRO A 337 -4.03 10.90 17.00
N ILE A 338 -3.48 10.97 15.79
CA ILE A 338 -3.50 9.89 14.78
C ILE A 338 -2.13 9.25 14.61
N ALA A 339 -1.09 9.89 15.17
CA ALA A 339 0.28 9.42 15.13
C ALA A 339 0.97 9.65 16.49
N ASP A 340 2.12 9.02 16.68
CA ASP A 340 2.87 9.12 17.94
C ASP A 340 3.44 10.52 18.15
N ASN A 341 2.99 11.21 19.20
CA ASN A 341 3.50 12.53 19.58
C ASN A 341 4.94 12.52 20.14
N SER A 342 5.53 11.33 20.33
CA SER A 342 6.94 11.19 20.72
C SER A 342 7.92 11.41 19.57
N THR A 343 7.45 11.31 18.31
CA THR A 343 8.27 11.50 17.10
C THR A 343 7.94 12.82 16.40
N ARG A 344 8.88 13.39 15.65
CA ARG A 344 8.65 14.66 14.93
C ARG A 344 7.63 14.48 13.82
N GLU A 345 7.69 13.34 13.16
CA GLU A 345 6.82 12.91 12.07
C GLU A 345 5.39 12.75 12.59
N GLY A 346 5.23 12.12 13.77
CA GLY A 346 3.91 11.97 14.37
C GLY A 346 3.34 13.28 14.93
N GLN A 347 4.18 14.15 15.50
CA GLN A 347 3.76 15.52 15.84
C GLN A 347 3.27 16.28 14.59
N GLN A 348 3.94 16.14 13.44
CA GLN A 348 3.49 16.76 12.19
C GLN A 348 2.15 16.23 11.72
N ALA A 349 1.95 14.91 11.74
CA ALA A 349 0.67 14.30 11.39
C ALA A 349 -0.47 14.72 12.35
N ASN A 350 -0.15 15.03 13.61
CA ASN A 350 -1.14 15.49 14.60
C ASN A 350 -1.53 16.97 14.45
N ARG A 351 -0.68 17.81 13.82
CA ARG A 351 -1.01 19.21 13.47
C ARG A 351 -1.82 19.30 12.17
N ARG A 352 -3.08 18.88 12.25
CA ARG A 352 -3.99 18.83 11.09
C ARG A 352 -5.30 19.59 11.34
N ILE A 353 -5.92 20.04 10.26
CA ILE A 353 -7.35 20.32 10.18
C ILE A 353 -7.98 19.19 9.37
N ALA A 354 -9.05 18.60 9.91
CA ALA A 354 -9.89 17.62 9.24
C ALA A 354 -11.23 18.28 8.88
N ALA A 355 -11.47 18.52 7.59
CA ALA A 355 -12.76 19.00 7.12
C ALA A 355 -13.73 17.82 6.92
N VAL A 356 -14.75 17.70 7.76
CA VAL A 356 -15.85 16.72 7.64
C VAL A 356 -17.01 17.38 6.90
N VAL A 357 -17.09 17.17 5.59
CA VAL A 357 -18.20 17.69 4.77
C VAL A 357 -19.42 16.77 4.92
N ALA A 358 -20.55 17.33 5.34
CA ALA A 358 -21.82 16.61 5.38
C ALA A 358 -22.21 16.18 3.97
N CYS A 359 -22.72 14.97 3.93
CA CYS A 359 -22.77 14.22 2.71
C CYS A 359 -23.70 14.82 1.62
N ALA A 360 -23.16 15.11 0.42
CA ALA A 360 -23.95 15.52 -0.76
C ALA A 360 -24.49 14.31 -1.53
N THR A 361 -25.42 14.54 -2.45
CA THR A 361 -26.38 13.52 -2.89
C THR A 361 -26.39 13.19 -4.38
N ASP A 362 -25.56 13.88 -5.14
CA ASP A 362 -25.30 13.69 -6.57
C ASP A 362 -23.84 14.11 -6.82
N ILE A 363 -23.16 13.57 -7.83
CA ILE A 363 -21.80 13.94 -8.27
C ILE A 363 -21.70 14.13 -9.79
N ALA A 364 -22.81 13.97 -10.53
CA ALA A 364 -22.83 14.09 -11.99
C ALA A 364 -22.46 15.53 -12.45
N GLY A 365 -21.45 15.65 -13.32
CA GLY A 365 -21.00 16.95 -13.87
C GLY A 365 -20.03 17.74 -13.00
N LEU A 366 -19.29 17.09 -12.08
CA LEU A 366 -18.21 17.76 -11.35
C LEU A 366 -17.00 17.94 -12.29
N LYS A 367 -16.79 19.16 -12.83
CA LYS A 367 -15.49 19.52 -13.42
C LYS A 367 -14.52 19.79 -12.28
N VAL A 368 -13.82 18.75 -11.83
CA VAL A 368 -12.69 18.89 -10.91
C VAL A 368 -11.61 19.68 -11.65
N ASN A 369 -11.18 20.81 -11.08
CA ASN A 369 -10.02 21.51 -11.61
C ASN A 369 -8.83 20.54 -11.44
N PRO A 370 -8.12 20.14 -12.51
CA PRO A 370 -7.10 19.10 -12.39
C PRO A 370 -6.10 19.51 -11.32
N ALA A 371 -5.87 18.62 -10.35
CA ALA A 371 -4.85 18.83 -9.34
C ALA A 371 -3.53 19.13 -10.06
N ARG A 372 -2.89 20.26 -9.72
CA ARG A 372 -1.53 20.53 -10.18
C ARG A 372 -0.65 19.38 -9.69
N LEU A 373 0.12 18.78 -10.60
CA LEU A 373 1.09 17.76 -10.20
C LEU A 373 2.32 18.50 -9.68
N THR A 374 2.44 18.60 -8.36
CA THR A 374 3.65 19.08 -7.72
C THR A 374 4.69 17.96 -7.76
N LEU A 375 5.71 18.10 -8.60
CA LEU A 375 6.90 17.28 -8.52
C LEU A 375 7.88 18.02 -7.60
N ALA A 376 7.93 17.62 -6.33
CA ALA A 376 8.99 18.07 -5.43
C ALA A 376 10.29 17.39 -5.89
N MET A 377 11.14 18.15 -6.57
CA MET A 377 12.50 17.71 -6.86
C MET A 377 13.38 18.32 -5.78
N GLU A 378 13.75 17.54 -4.79
CA GLU A 378 14.59 18.03 -3.69
C GLU A 378 15.99 18.34 -4.21
N MET A 379 16.17 19.60 -4.62
CA MET A 379 17.47 20.14 -5.01
C MET A 379 18.04 20.88 -3.81
N GLU A 380 19.06 20.29 -3.20
CA GLU A 380 19.76 20.93 -2.09
C GLU A 380 20.74 21.98 -2.62
N PHE A 381 20.69 23.15 -2.01
CA PHE A 381 21.64 24.21 -2.29
C PHE A 381 22.53 24.46 -1.09
N ASP A 382 23.80 24.68 -1.35
CA ASP A 382 24.73 25.23 -0.37
C ASP A 382 24.19 26.57 0.18
N PRO A 383 24.58 26.93 1.43
CA PRO A 383 24.24 28.22 1.99
C PRO A 383 24.60 29.38 1.07
N TYR A 384 23.64 30.29 0.84
CA TYR A 384 23.76 31.46 -0.03
C TYR A 384 24.09 31.19 -1.51
N LYS A 385 24.20 29.91 -1.92
CA LYS A 385 24.33 29.55 -3.33
C LYS A 385 22.96 29.33 -3.95
N TYR A 386 22.92 29.61 -5.26
CA TYR A 386 21.75 29.47 -6.12
C TYR A 386 22.08 28.72 -7.42
N ALA A 387 23.35 28.40 -7.67
CA ALA A 387 23.73 27.57 -8.80
C ALA A 387 23.22 26.14 -8.57
N VAL A 388 22.67 25.54 -9.64
CA VAL A 388 22.26 24.14 -9.62
C VAL A 388 23.50 23.26 -9.60
N ASP A 389 23.56 22.33 -8.64
CA ASP A 389 24.65 21.36 -8.58
C ASP A 389 24.55 20.34 -9.73
N PRO A 390 25.67 19.96 -10.39
CA PRO A 390 25.68 18.99 -11.47
C PRO A 390 24.99 17.66 -11.16
N GLN A 391 24.96 17.23 -9.89
CA GLN A 391 24.26 15.99 -9.51
C GLN A 391 22.75 16.00 -9.82
N TYR A 392 22.15 17.19 -9.97
CA TYR A 392 20.72 17.34 -10.27
C TYR A 392 20.41 17.49 -11.76
N TYR A 393 21.42 17.49 -12.64
CA TYR A 393 21.22 17.68 -14.08
C TYR A 393 20.42 16.55 -14.71
N ASP A 394 20.66 15.29 -14.30
CA ASP A 394 19.90 14.14 -14.80
C ASP A 394 18.41 14.23 -14.43
N GLY A 395 18.11 14.70 -13.21
CA GLY A 395 16.72 14.93 -12.77
C GLY A 395 16.03 16.03 -13.59
N LEU A 396 16.74 17.12 -13.88
CA LEU A 396 16.25 18.20 -14.74
C LEU A 396 16.05 17.75 -16.19
N ALA A 397 16.90 16.86 -16.70
CA ALA A 397 16.74 16.27 -18.02
C ALA A 397 15.47 15.41 -18.13
N GLU A 398 15.13 14.65 -17.09
CA GLU A 398 13.86 13.89 -17.04
C GLU A 398 12.64 14.82 -16.93
N VAL A 399 12.71 15.91 -16.15
CA VAL A 399 11.67 16.96 -16.13
C VAL A 399 11.47 17.54 -17.53
N ALA A 400 12.56 17.87 -18.22
CA ALA A 400 12.49 18.42 -19.57
C ALA A 400 11.95 17.40 -20.58
N LYS A 401 12.35 16.13 -20.51
CA LYS A 401 11.82 15.03 -21.32
C LYS A 401 10.30 14.89 -21.12
N PHE A 402 9.81 14.95 -19.88
CA PHE A 402 8.38 14.96 -19.59
C PHE A 402 7.68 16.16 -20.23
N MET A 403 8.23 17.37 -20.11
CA MET A 403 7.65 18.58 -20.72
C MET A 403 7.69 18.57 -22.25
N ARG A 404 8.72 17.97 -22.87
CA ARG A 404 8.79 17.76 -24.32
C ARG A 404 7.73 16.77 -24.79
N ALA A 405 7.53 15.68 -24.06
CA ALA A 405 6.48 14.69 -24.34
C ALA A 405 5.06 15.25 -24.14
N ASN A 406 4.90 16.31 -23.36
CA ASN A 406 3.61 16.92 -23.03
C ASN A 406 3.59 18.42 -23.38
N PRO A 407 3.42 18.82 -24.67
CA PRO A 407 3.52 20.21 -25.11
C PRO A 407 2.54 21.19 -24.43
N ALA A 408 1.39 20.70 -23.97
CA ALA A 408 0.35 21.50 -23.30
C ALA A 408 0.62 21.77 -21.81
N VAL A 409 1.65 21.16 -21.23
CA VAL A 409 2.00 21.34 -19.82
C VAL A 409 2.91 22.56 -19.65
N SER A 410 2.63 23.43 -18.68
CA SER A 410 3.58 24.44 -18.21
C SER A 410 4.09 24.07 -16.82
N ALA A 411 5.14 24.72 -16.33
CA ALA A 411 5.65 24.46 -14.99
C ALA A 411 5.95 25.75 -14.21
N THR A 412 5.64 25.75 -12.92
CA THR A 412 6.05 26.79 -11.97
C THR A 412 7.20 26.24 -11.13
N VAL A 413 8.33 26.93 -11.16
CA VAL A 413 9.51 26.61 -10.34
C VAL A 413 9.47 27.47 -9.09
N GLU A 414 9.36 26.84 -7.93
CA GLU A 414 9.24 27.50 -6.63
C GLU A 414 10.54 27.40 -5.85
N GLY A 415 11.14 28.53 -5.51
CA GLY A 415 12.34 28.57 -4.69
C GLY A 415 12.00 28.72 -3.21
N HIS A 416 12.74 28.01 -2.37
CA HIS A 416 12.67 28.10 -0.92
C HIS A 416 14.06 28.30 -0.30
N ALA A 417 14.10 28.92 0.87
CA ALA A 417 15.31 29.17 1.64
C ALA A 417 15.09 28.78 3.11
N GLY A 418 16.16 28.34 3.77
CA GLY A 418 16.13 28.09 5.21
C GLY A 418 16.09 29.40 6.01
N ALA A 419 15.52 29.36 7.22
CA ALA A 419 15.58 30.49 8.15
C ALA A 419 16.98 30.70 8.78
N ARG A 420 17.87 29.71 8.65
CA ARG A 420 19.20 29.68 9.24
C ARG A 420 20.23 29.05 8.31
N VAL A 421 21.46 29.51 8.46
CA VAL A 421 22.68 28.85 7.96
C VAL A 421 23.58 28.58 9.16
N GLY A 422 23.67 27.32 9.59
CA GLY A 422 24.38 26.95 10.80
C GLY A 422 23.76 27.62 12.04
N LYS A 423 24.51 28.52 12.68
CA LYS A 423 24.07 29.29 13.86
C LYS A 423 23.53 30.68 13.53
N THR A 424 23.62 31.13 12.28
CA THR A 424 23.26 32.49 11.88
C THR A 424 21.85 32.54 11.28
N ASN A 425 21.05 33.52 11.70
CA ASN A 425 19.72 33.76 11.13
C ASN A 425 19.85 34.54 9.80
N ILE A 426 19.05 34.19 8.81
CA ILE A 426 18.95 34.93 7.54
C ILE A 426 17.82 35.95 7.65
N SER A 427 18.03 37.17 7.12
CA SER A 427 16.97 38.16 7.03
C SER A 427 15.84 37.68 6.10
N ALA A 428 14.62 38.21 6.27
CA ALA A 428 13.51 37.84 5.38
C ALA A 428 13.76 38.27 3.93
N ALA A 429 14.41 39.42 3.73
CA ALA A 429 14.76 39.96 2.43
C ALA A 429 15.79 39.07 1.71
N ASP A 430 16.88 38.71 2.39
CA ASP A 430 17.93 37.86 1.80
C ASP A 430 17.40 36.46 1.49
N ALA A 431 16.55 35.91 2.37
CA ALA A 431 15.92 34.62 2.13
C ALA A 431 15.05 34.65 0.86
N MET A 432 14.24 35.71 0.70
CA MET A 432 13.44 35.90 -0.51
C MET A 432 14.30 36.02 -1.77
N GLU A 433 15.36 36.83 -1.72
CA GLU A 433 16.28 37.01 -2.84
C GLU A 433 16.95 35.68 -3.25
N VAL A 434 17.48 34.93 -2.28
CA VAL A 434 18.11 33.63 -2.53
C VAL A 434 17.11 32.65 -3.15
N SER A 435 15.89 32.61 -2.64
CA SER A 435 14.84 31.72 -3.16
C SER A 435 14.45 32.08 -4.61
N GLN A 436 14.35 33.36 -4.94
CA GLN A 436 14.09 33.82 -6.31
C GLN A 436 15.23 33.44 -7.25
N LYS A 437 16.48 33.63 -6.82
CA LYS A 437 17.67 33.26 -7.62
C LYS A 437 17.75 31.76 -7.89
N ARG A 438 17.38 30.92 -6.92
CA ARG A 438 17.33 29.45 -7.08
C ARG A 438 16.27 29.02 -8.11
N ALA A 439 15.06 29.56 -7.99
CA ALA A 439 14.00 29.28 -8.95
C ALA A 439 14.42 29.71 -10.37
N GLN A 440 15.05 30.88 -10.49
CA GLN A 440 15.54 31.37 -11.77
C GLN A 440 16.66 30.50 -12.35
N ALA A 441 17.62 30.05 -11.54
CA ALA A 441 18.72 29.19 -12.00
C ALA A 441 18.21 27.86 -12.59
N VAL A 442 17.18 27.27 -11.99
CA VAL A 442 16.53 26.06 -12.52
C VAL A 442 15.81 26.34 -13.84
N VAL A 443 15.10 27.47 -13.95
CA VAL A 443 14.48 27.89 -15.21
C VAL A 443 15.53 28.11 -16.29
N ASP A 444 16.63 28.79 -15.97
CA ASP A 444 17.72 29.06 -16.90
C ASP A 444 18.38 27.77 -17.40
N HIS A 445 18.53 26.77 -16.52
CA HIS A 445 18.99 25.45 -16.92
C HIS A 445 18.01 24.76 -17.88
N LEU A 446 16.71 24.71 -17.54
CA LEU A 446 15.69 24.08 -18.39
C LEU A 446 15.56 24.76 -19.76
N VAL A 447 15.75 26.08 -19.83
CA VAL A 447 15.71 26.83 -21.09
C VAL A 447 17.01 26.64 -21.87
N GLY A 448 18.15 26.92 -21.25
CA GLY A 448 19.43 27.02 -21.93
C GLY A 448 20.12 25.69 -22.22
N LYS A 449 19.91 24.67 -21.39
CA LYS A 449 20.51 23.34 -21.55
C LYS A 449 19.53 22.32 -22.11
N GLU A 450 18.28 22.36 -21.65
CA GLU A 450 17.26 21.38 -22.04
C GLU A 450 16.32 21.82 -23.17
N GLY A 451 16.37 23.10 -23.59
CA GLY A 451 15.59 23.60 -24.72
C GLY A 451 14.09 23.72 -24.46
N ILE A 452 13.66 23.84 -23.20
CA ILE A 452 12.26 24.12 -22.86
C ILE A 452 11.94 25.60 -23.16
N ALA A 453 10.83 25.86 -23.85
CA ALA A 453 10.41 27.23 -24.15
C ALA A 453 10.14 28.02 -22.86
N ARG A 454 10.78 29.20 -22.71
CA ARG A 454 10.65 30.08 -21.54
C ARG A 454 9.19 30.47 -21.23
N SER A 455 8.34 30.55 -22.25
CA SER A 455 6.90 30.84 -22.12
C SER A 455 6.12 29.75 -21.37
N ARG A 456 6.68 28.54 -21.27
CA ARG A 456 6.08 27.42 -20.54
C ARG A 456 6.55 27.33 -19.08
N LEU A 457 7.39 28.25 -18.64
CA LEU A 457 7.97 28.24 -17.31
C LEU A 457 7.63 29.54 -16.57
N SER A 458 7.33 29.46 -15.28
CA SER A 458 7.19 30.60 -14.38
C SER A 458 7.97 30.36 -13.09
N THR A 459 8.39 31.42 -12.41
CA THR A 459 9.09 31.33 -11.12
C THR A 459 8.22 31.84 -9.99
N SER A 460 8.40 31.31 -8.78
CA SER A 460 7.87 31.88 -7.54
C SER A 460 8.91 31.74 -6.42
N ALA A 461 8.93 32.68 -5.49
CA ALA A 461 9.88 32.74 -4.39
C ALA A 461 9.14 32.82 -3.06
N PHE A 462 9.54 31.98 -2.11
CA PHE A 462 8.91 31.91 -0.79
C PHE A 462 9.87 32.23 0.36
N GLY A 463 11.16 32.44 0.08
CA GLY A 463 12.15 32.74 1.09
C GLY A 463 12.11 31.73 2.23
N LYS A 464 12.03 32.21 3.47
CA LYS A 464 11.93 31.36 4.68
C LYS A 464 10.50 30.92 5.03
N THR A 465 9.53 31.22 4.18
CA THR A 465 8.14 30.75 4.34
C THR A 465 7.98 29.38 3.70
N ARG A 466 7.03 28.56 4.19
CA ARG A 466 6.80 27.17 3.75
C ARG A 466 7.94 26.21 4.10
N ARG A 467 8.30 26.15 5.38
CA ARG A 467 9.34 25.22 5.86
C ARG A 467 8.77 23.81 5.97
N VAL A 468 9.53 22.82 5.53
CA VAL A 468 9.19 21.39 5.67
C VAL A 468 9.78 20.79 6.94
N SER A 469 10.79 21.46 7.53
CA SER A 469 11.51 20.95 8.70
C SER A 469 11.90 22.05 9.68
N TYR A 470 12.24 21.66 10.92
CA TYR A 470 12.74 22.61 11.91
C TYR A 470 14.18 22.98 11.61
N GLY A 471 14.46 24.29 11.44
CA GLY A 471 15.83 24.80 11.25
C GLY A 471 16.74 24.73 12.49
N THR A 472 16.44 23.85 13.46
CA THR A 472 17.22 23.64 14.69
C THR A 472 18.34 22.61 14.52
N SER A 473 18.21 21.67 13.58
CA SER A 473 19.29 20.78 13.12
C SER A 473 19.84 21.23 11.77
N LEU A 474 21.07 20.82 11.44
CA LEU A 474 21.67 21.09 10.12
C LEU A 474 20.88 20.43 8.99
N GLU A 475 20.40 19.21 9.23
CA GLU A 475 19.52 18.45 8.34
C GLU A 475 18.21 19.19 8.05
N GLY A 476 17.49 19.64 9.09
CA GLY A 476 16.26 20.40 8.89
C GLY A 476 16.50 21.79 8.29
N GLN A 477 17.67 22.39 8.48
CA GLN A 477 18.06 23.59 7.73
C GLN A 477 18.29 23.29 6.25
N GLN A 478 18.71 22.08 5.90
CA GLN A 478 19.01 21.63 4.54
C GLN A 478 17.75 21.28 3.75
N GLU A 479 16.82 20.56 4.36
CA GLU A 479 15.50 20.25 3.76
C GLU A 479 14.70 21.53 3.41
N ASN A 480 14.95 22.63 4.12
CA ASN A 480 14.31 23.92 3.84
C ASN A 480 14.98 24.71 2.69
N ARG A 481 16.14 24.28 2.19
CA ARG A 481 16.86 24.91 1.06
C ARG A 481 16.59 24.12 -0.22
N ARG A 482 15.36 24.21 -0.73
CA ARG A 482 14.87 23.39 -1.85
C ARG A 482 14.28 24.23 -3.00
N VAL A 483 14.06 23.58 -4.13
CA VAL A 483 13.24 24.07 -5.24
C VAL A 483 12.15 23.05 -5.56
N ASN A 484 10.91 23.47 -5.78
CA ASN A 484 9.84 22.60 -6.24
C ASN A 484 9.50 22.89 -7.70
N ILE A 485 9.17 21.88 -8.50
CA ILE A 485 8.68 22.07 -9.87
C ILE A 485 7.22 21.60 -9.96
N ILE A 486 6.31 22.54 -10.14
CA ILE A 486 4.88 22.28 -10.19
C ILE A 486 4.42 22.27 -11.63
N PHE A 487 3.96 21.12 -12.13
CA PHE A 487 3.37 21.01 -13.45
C PHE A 487 1.92 21.50 -13.45
N ASN A 488 1.65 22.47 -14.32
CA ASN A 488 0.33 22.99 -14.60
C ASN A 488 -0.18 22.33 -15.88
N TYR A 489 -1.24 21.54 -15.77
CA TYR A 489 -1.92 20.99 -16.95
C TYR A 489 -2.88 22.03 -17.52
N ALA A 490 -2.82 22.25 -18.83
CA ALA A 490 -3.83 23.05 -19.50
C ALA A 490 -5.22 22.44 -19.28
N THR A 491 -6.12 23.21 -18.68
CA THR A 491 -7.54 22.88 -18.69
C THR A 491 -8.00 22.93 -20.15
N LYS A 492 -8.45 21.80 -20.71
CA LYS A 492 -9.21 21.84 -21.96
C LYS A 492 -10.42 22.74 -21.69
N LYS A 493 -10.46 23.90 -22.36
CA LYS A 493 -11.60 24.83 -22.31
C LYS A 493 -12.88 24.09 -22.67
#